data_AF-A0A838WEU6-F1
#
_entry.id   AF-A0A838WEU6-F1
#
_cell.length_a   1.000
_cell.length_b   1.000
_cell.length_c   1.000
_cell.angle_alpha   90.00
_cell.angle_beta   90.00
_cell.angle_gamma   90.00
#
_symmetry.space_group_name_H-M   'P 1'
#
loop_
_entity.id
_entity.type
_entity.pdbx_description
1 polymer ?
#
loop_
_entity_poly.entity_id
_entity_poly.type
_entity_poly.pdbx_seq_one_letter_code
_entity_poly.pdbx_strand_id
1 'polypeptide(L)' 'MRKVRAVDEKGVFRPLEAVSLPENCEVEFEPQVVTSHCEGKPFDGVYTVLAERYESGETDVAARHDEHQP' A
#
# COMPACT_ATOMS: atom_id res chain seq x y z
N MET A 1 10.16 1.40 31.81
CA MET A 1 9.79 2.25 30.65
C MET A 1 8.67 1.57 29.89
N ARG A 2 7.57 2.26 29.58
CA ARG A 2 6.45 1.70 28.81
C ARG A 2 6.73 1.91 27.32
N LYS A 3 6.77 0.84 26.54
CA LYS A 3 6.92 0.91 25.09
C LYS A 3 5.58 1.31 24.46
N VAL A 4 5.59 2.28 23.57
CA VAL A 4 4.42 2.68 22.78
C VAL A 4 4.49 2.00 21.42
N ARG A 5 3.41 1.33 21.00
CA ARG A 5 3.32 0.80 19.64
C ARG A 5 2.76 1.87 18.72
N ALA A 6 3.39 2.05 17.57
CA ALA A 6 2.99 3.01 16.56
C ALA A 6 3.10 2.40 15.16
N VAL A 7 2.38 2.97 14.21
CA VAL A 7 2.50 2.69 12.78
C VAL A 7 3.24 3.85 12.13
N ASP A 8 4.22 3.57 11.28
CA ASP A 8 4.81 4.57 10.41
C ASP A 8 3.89 4.83 9.22
N GLU A 9 3.37 6.05 9.12
CA GLU A 9 2.58 6.52 8.00
C GLU A 9 3.25 7.72 7.37
N LYS A 10 3.94 7.51 6.24
CA LYS A 10 4.64 8.56 5.48
C LYS A 10 5.66 9.34 6.33
N GLY A 11 6.40 8.64 7.20
CA GLY A 11 7.39 9.26 8.10
C GLY A 11 6.79 9.86 9.38
N VAL A 12 5.50 9.65 9.64
CA VAL A 12 4.83 10.03 10.89
C VAL A 12 4.47 8.78 11.68
N PHE A 13 5.07 8.64 12.87
CA PHE A 13 4.73 7.56 13.80
C PHE A 13 3.42 7.87 14.53
N ARG A 14 2.35 7.14 14.19
CA ARG A 14 1.04 7.26 14.83
C ARG A 14 0.88 6.21 15.93
N PRO A 15 0.77 6.60 17.21
CA PRO A 15 0.51 5.67 18.30
C PRO A 15 -0.80 4.90 18.09
N LEU A 16 -0.80 3.61 18.38
CA LEU A 16 -2.01 2.78 18.40
C LEU A 16 -2.87 3.03 19.65
N GLU A 17 -2.27 3.59 20.70
CA GLU A 17 -2.91 3.92 21.97
C GLU A 17 -2.63 5.38 22.33
N ALA A 18 -3.53 5.99 23.10
CA ALA A 18 -3.30 7.35 23.62
C ALA A 18 -2.04 7.39 24.49
N VAL A 19 -1.14 8.32 24.16
CA VAL A 19 0.09 8.55 24.92
C VAL A 19 -0.13 9.81 25.77
N SER A 20 -0.07 9.65 27.09
CA SER A 20 -0.15 10.76 28.05
C SER A 20 1.25 11.12 28.51
N LEU A 21 1.84 12.14 27.87
CA LEU A 21 3.11 12.74 28.29
C LEU A 21 2.87 14.19 28.73
N PRO A 22 3.70 14.74 29.63
CA PRO A 22 3.62 16.15 29.98
C PRO A 22 3.80 17.05 28.75
N GLU A 23 3.14 18.21 28.75
CA GLU A 23 3.36 19.21 27.71
C GLU A 23 4.82 19.69 27.73
N ASN A 24 5.40 19.92 26.54
CA ASN A 24 6.77 20.39 26.34
C ASN A 24 7.86 19.51 26.98
N CYS A 25 7.66 18.19 27.01
CA CYS A 25 8.65 17.24 27.50
C CYS A 25 9.51 16.69 26.35
N GLU A 26 10.83 16.76 26.51
CA GLU A 26 11.78 16.10 25.60
C GLU A 26 11.72 14.58 25.80
N VAL A 27 11.63 13.83 24.70
CA VAL A 27 11.54 12.37 24.74
C VAL A 27 12.58 11.75 23.82
N GLU A 28 13.22 10.70 24.32
CA GLU A 28 14.08 9.83 23.51
C GLU A 28 13.20 8.79 22.82
N PHE A 29 13.32 8.69 21.50
CA PHE A 29 12.52 7.80 20.68
C PHE A 29 13.42 6.90 19.84
N GLU A 30 13.37 5.58 20.11
CA GLU A 30 14.09 4.57 19.35
C GLU A 30 13.08 3.65 18.63
N PRO A 31 12.92 3.78 17.30
CA PRO A 31 12.01 2.93 16.55
C PRO A 31 12.57 1.50 16.45
N GLN A 32 11.83 0.55 17.00
CA GLN A 32 12.10 -0.89 16.84
C GLN A 32 11.07 -1.49 15.89
N VAL A 33 11.52 -2.12 14.79
CA VAL A 33 10.63 -2.82 13.86
C VAL A 33 10.04 -4.04 14.56
N VAL A 34 8.75 -3.97 14.92
CA VAL A 34 8.04 -5.06 15.64
C VAL A 34 7.51 -6.13 14.68
N THR A 35 7.23 -5.75 13.43
CA THR A 35 6.75 -6.64 12.37
C THR A 35 7.26 -6.11 11.04
N SER A 36 7.81 -7.00 10.20
CA SER A 36 8.28 -6.70 8.86
C SER A 36 7.19 -6.85 7.80
N HIS A 37 5.90 -6.81 8.18
CA HIS A 37 4.81 -6.66 7.22
C HIS A 37 4.79 -5.23 6.65
N CYS A 38 5.87 -4.86 5.98
CA CYS A 38 5.83 -3.94 4.85
C CYS A 38 5.15 -4.70 3.71
N GLU A 39 3.86 -4.96 3.84
CA GLU A 39 3.07 -5.47 2.72
C GLU A 39 2.99 -4.34 1.71
N GLY A 40 3.99 -4.28 0.82
CA GLY A 40 3.74 -3.73 -0.50
C GLY A 40 2.47 -4.41 -1.00
N LYS A 41 1.43 -3.63 -1.31
CA LYS A 41 0.11 -4.13 -1.68
C LYS A 41 0.31 -5.36 -2.58
N PRO A 42 -0.16 -6.55 -2.19
CA PRO A 42 0.06 -7.74 -2.99
C PRO A 42 -0.71 -7.56 -4.28
N PHE A 43 -0.01 -7.13 -5.32
CA PHE A 43 -0.56 -7.00 -6.68
C PHE A 43 -0.87 -8.38 -7.26
N ASP A 44 -0.60 -9.47 -6.53
CA ASP A 44 -0.98 -10.84 -6.89
C ASP A 44 -2.43 -10.94 -7.37
N GLY A 45 -3.38 -10.27 -6.70
CA GLY A 45 -4.78 -10.26 -7.16
C GLY A 45 -4.97 -9.55 -8.52
N VAL A 46 -4.27 -8.45 -8.76
CA VAL A 46 -4.32 -7.70 -10.03
C VAL A 46 -3.67 -8.51 -11.14
N TYR A 47 -2.48 -9.08 -10.89
CA TYR A 47 -1.77 -9.90 -11.86
C TYR A 47 -2.51 -11.21 -12.17
N THR A 48 -3.24 -11.77 -11.19
CA THR A 48 -4.11 -12.93 -11.43
C THR A 48 -5.20 -12.59 -12.45
N VAL A 49 -5.92 -11.48 -12.25
CA VAL A 49 -6.97 -11.03 -13.18
C VAL A 49 -6.39 -10.70 -14.56
N LEU A 50 -5.24 -10.01 -14.64
CA LEU A 50 -4.59 -9.70 -15.91
C LEU A 50 -4.07 -10.95 -16.66
N ALA A 51 -3.81 -12.05 -15.93
CA ALA A 51 -3.35 -13.31 -16.51
C ALA A 51 -4.50 -14.19 -17.03
N GLU A 52 -5.76 -13.85 -16.72
CA GLU A 52 -6.92 -14.58 -17.25
C GLU A 52 -7.00 -14.40 -18.77
N ARG A 53 -7.16 -15.51 -19.49
CA ARG A 53 -7.42 -15.46 -20.93
C ARG A 53 -8.85 -14.99 -21.14
N TYR A 54 -9.01 -13.86 -21.82
CA TYR A 54 -10.29 -13.37 -22.25
C TYR A 54 -10.43 -13.56 -23.77
N GLU A 55 -11.38 -14.40 -24.19
CA GLU A 55 -11.75 -14.54 -25.59
C GLU A 55 -12.82 -13.49 -25.93
N SER A 56 -12.40 -12.40 -26.58
CA SER A 56 -13.31 -11.32 -27.00
C SER A 56 -14.22 -11.70 -28.17
N GLY A 57 -13.96 -12.82 -28.85
CA GLY A 57 -14.64 -13.21 -30.10
C GLY A 57 -14.21 -12.39 -31.33
N GLU A 58 -13.31 -11.43 -31.17
CA GLU A 58 -12.82 -10.54 -32.23
C GLU A 58 -11.51 -11.09 -32.80
N THR A 59 -11.52 -11.48 -34.07
CA THR A 59 -10.37 -12.13 -34.72
C THR A 59 -9.30 -11.15 -35.21
N ASP A 60 -9.69 -9.93 -35.57
CA ASP A 60 -8.80 -8.89 -36.09
C ASP A 60 -9.08 -7.55 -35.41
N VAL A 61 -8.60 -7.45 -34.17
CA VAL A 61 -8.71 -6.23 -33.36
C VAL A 61 -7.90 -5.07 -33.97
N ALA A 62 -6.87 -5.37 -34.78
CA ALA A 62 -6.05 -4.36 -35.42
C ALA A 62 -6.79 -3.63 -36.53
N ALA A 63 -7.63 -4.32 -37.31
CA ALA A 63 -8.45 -3.71 -38.36
C ALA A 63 -9.44 -2.65 -37.83
N ARG A 64 -9.87 -2.77 -36.56
CA ARG A 64 -10.79 -1.82 -35.91
C ARG A 64 -10.11 -0.54 -35.41
N HIS A 65 -8.78 -0.49 -35.44
CA HIS A 65 -8.03 0.67 -34.99
C HIS A 65 -8.32 1.93 -35.84
N ASP A 66 -8.53 1.75 -37.14
CA ASP A 66 -8.70 2.84 -38.10
C ASP A 66 -10.17 3.28 -38.25
N GLU A 67 -11.13 2.54 -37.68
CA GLU A 67 -12.58 2.86 -37.72
C GLU A 67 -12.94 4.12 -36.92
N HIS A 68 -12.09 4.53 -35.98
CA HIS A 68 -12.31 5.66 -35.08
C HIS A 68 -11.30 6.81 -35.29
N GLN A 69 -10.44 6.73 -36.31
CA GLN A 69 -9.51 7.82 -36.65
C GLN A 69 -9.97 8.51 -37.94
N PRO A 70 -10.38 9.80 -37.90
CA PRO A 70 -10.69 10.59 -39.09
C PRO A 70 -9.46 10.98 -39.91
#